data_AF-A0A395YIA7-F1
#
_entry.id   AF-A0A395YIA7-F1
#
_cell.length_a   1.000
_cell.length_b   1.000
_cell.length_c   1.000
_cell.angle_alpha   90.00
_cell.angle_beta   90.00
_cell.angle_gamma   90.00
#
_symmetry.space_group_name_H-M   'P 1'
#
loop_
_entity.id
_entity.type
_entity.pdbx_description
1 polymer ?
#
loop_
_entity_poly.entity_id
_entity_poly.type
_entity_poly.pdbx_seq_one_letter_code
_entity_poly.pdbx_strand_id
1 'polypeptide(L)'
;MRLKNSGMALIDTVIVLAVTAAALTIGSGIAVTQAVYRLNAENIHESEALAVYQTVEQYLYEAVLEGTIDNIVPYEAMMAYPLGDERNGLYDSLRDICPKEAKIISMSVNRKVPKVNVLVYSAGGYVIKIRNGRTEEIVKTE
;
A
#
# COMPACT_ATOMS: atom_id res chain seq x y z
N MET A 1 65.10 7.60 28.01
CA MET A 1 63.69 7.40 28.44
C MET A 1 62.79 7.93 27.32
N ARG A 2 61.86 7.10 26.84
CA ARG A 2 61.14 7.24 25.55
C ARG A 2 60.15 8.42 25.56
N LEU A 3 60.36 9.42 24.70
CA LEU A 3 59.29 10.28 24.15
C LEU A 3 59.06 9.87 22.70
N LYS A 4 58.47 8.70 22.50
CA LYS A 4 58.04 8.22 21.18
C LYS A 4 56.83 7.32 21.38
N ASN A 5 55.71 7.89 21.83
CA ASN A 5 54.41 7.19 21.93
C ASN A 5 53.18 8.14 21.88
N SER A 6 53.35 9.46 22.00
CA SER A 6 52.19 10.38 22.05
C SER A 6 51.54 10.69 20.69
N GLY A 7 52.25 10.45 19.57
CA GLY A 7 51.72 10.68 18.22
C GLY A 7 50.85 9.54 17.67
N MET A 8 51.08 8.30 18.12
CA MET A 8 50.36 7.12 17.63
C MET A 8 48.97 7.01 18.27
N ALA A 9 48.88 7.29 19.57
CA ALA A 9 47.62 7.26 20.31
C ALA A 9 46.57 8.26 19.77
N LEU A 10 46.98 9.50 19.47
CA LEU A 10 46.08 10.55 18.96
C LEU A 10 45.57 10.24 17.55
N ILE A 11 46.41 9.68 16.68
CA ILE A 11 46.01 9.29 15.32
C ILE A 11 45.00 8.14 15.39
N ASP A 12 45.26 7.14 16.22
CA ASP A 12 44.34 6.00 16.37
C ASP A 12 42.99 6.44 16.96
N THR A 13 42.96 7.42 17.88
CA THR A 13 41.68 7.92 18.43
C THR A 13 40.87 8.70 17.38
N VAL A 14 41.54 9.49 16.53
CA VAL A 14 40.89 10.27 15.47
C VAL A 14 40.34 9.35 14.37
N ILE A 15 41.06 8.29 14.01
CA ILE A 15 40.61 7.30 13.03
C ILE A 15 39.37 6.56 13.55
N VAL A 16 39.36 6.13 14.81
CA VAL A 16 38.21 5.44 15.41
C VAL A 16 36.98 6.35 15.48
N LEU A 17 37.14 7.63 15.82
CA LEU A 17 36.03 8.59 15.83
C LEU A 17 35.48 8.86 14.42
N ALA A 18 36.35 8.98 13.42
CA ALA A 18 35.95 9.19 12.03
C ALA A 18 35.19 7.97 11.46
N VAL A 19 35.66 6.75 11.74
CA VAL A 19 34.99 5.51 11.32
C VAL A 19 33.66 5.34 12.04
N THR A 20 33.58 5.66 13.34
CA THR A 20 32.34 5.55 14.12
C THR A 20 31.31 6.58 13.65
N ALA A 21 31.70 7.82 13.36
CA ALA A 21 30.82 8.85 12.82
C ALA A 21 30.32 8.50 11.41
N ALA A 22 31.17 7.92 10.55
CA ALA A 22 30.78 7.44 9.23
C ALA A 22 29.85 6.21 9.29
N ALA A 23 30.05 5.30 10.24
CA ALA A 23 29.14 4.17 10.46
C ALA A 23 27.76 4.61 10.96
N LEU A 24 27.70 5.65 11.80
CA LEU A 24 26.46 6.22 12.32
C LEU A 24 25.63 6.94 11.24
N THR A 25 26.28 7.61 10.27
CA THR A 25 25.59 8.23 9.12
C THR A 25 25.06 7.22 8.11
N ILE A 26 25.75 6.09 7.92
CA ILE A 26 25.26 4.99 7.07
C ILE A 26 24.07 4.27 7.73
N GLY A 27 24.14 4.02 9.05
CA GLY A 27 23.04 3.39 9.80
C GLY A 27 21.75 4.22 9.85
N SER A 28 21.88 5.55 9.95
CA SER A 28 20.73 6.47 9.91
C SER A 28 20.23 6.74 8.49
N GLY A 29 21.12 6.77 7.49
CA GLY A 29 20.73 6.82 6.08
C GLY A 29 19.84 5.67 5.67
N ILE A 30 20.23 4.42 5.96
CA ILE A 30 19.44 3.22 5.63
C ILE A 30 18.07 3.23 6.32
N ALA A 31 18.00 3.63 7.59
CA ALA A 31 16.73 3.71 8.32
C ALA A 31 15.80 4.79 7.75
N VAL A 32 16.33 5.97 7.39
CA VAL A 32 15.56 7.05 6.76
C VAL A 32 15.13 6.66 5.36
N THR A 33 16.00 6.06 4.56
CA THR A 33 15.64 5.60 3.21
C THR A 33 14.58 4.50 3.29
N GLN A 34 14.69 3.54 4.23
CA GLN A 34 13.66 2.52 4.45
C GLN A 34 12.32 3.13 4.91
N ALA A 35 12.34 4.16 5.78
CA ALA A 35 11.12 4.85 6.19
C ALA A 35 10.47 5.59 5.03
N VAL A 36 11.25 6.27 4.17
CA VAL A 36 10.75 6.94 2.97
C VAL A 36 10.19 5.94 1.95
N TYR A 37 10.86 4.80 1.74
CA TYR A 37 10.34 3.75 0.87
C TYR A 37 9.04 3.14 1.41
N ARG A 38 8.92 2.96 2.73
CA ARG A 38 7.68 2.47 3.37
C ARG A 38 6.53 3.47 3.22
N LEU A 39 6.77 4.76 3.47
CA LEU A 39 5.77 5.81 3.28
C LEU A 39 5.32 5.89 1.82
N ASN A 40 6.25 5.75 0.87
CA ASN A 40 5.90 5.73 -0.55
C ASN A 40 5.07 4.50 -0.92
N ALA A 41 5.41 3.31 -0.39
CA ALA A 41 4.62 2.10 -0.61
C ALA A 41 3.20 2.22 -0.03
N GLU A 42 3.07 2.76 1.19
CA GLU A 42 1.78 3.04 1.82
C GLU A 42 0.91 3.98 0.97
N ASN A 43 1.48 5.10 0.50
CA ASN A 43 0.77 6.07 -0.34
C ASN A 43 0.35 5.49 -1.71
N ILE A 44 1.19 4.63 -2.30
CA ILE A 44 0.89 3.95 -3.56
C ILE A 44 -0.32 3.04 -3.36
N HIS A 45 -0.28 2.16 -2.36
CA HIS A 45 -1.36 1.22 -2.11
C HIS A 45 -2.65 1.91 -1.64
N GLU A 46 -2.54 3.04 -0.93
CA GLU A 46 -3.69 3.89 -0.60
C GLU A 46 -4.36 4.45 -1.87
N SER A 47 -3.55 4.96 -2.80
CA SER A 47 -4.03 5.48 -4.08
C SER A 47 -4.70 4.39 -4.92
N GLU A 48 -4.11 3.19 -4.95
CA GLU A 48 -4.71 2.01 -5.59
C GLU A 48 -6.06 1.67 -4.94
N ALA A 49 -6.14 1.59 -3.61
CA ALA A 49 -7.38 1.28 -2.89
C ALA A 49 -8.49 2.31 -3.18
N LEU A 50 -8.14 3.60 -3.29
CA LEU A 50 -9.07 4.66 -3.69
C LEU A 50 -9.55 4.51 -5.13
N ALA A 51 -8.65 4.17 -6.06
CA ALA A 51 -9.01 3.89 -7.45
C ALA A 51 -9.98 2.71 -7.54
N VAL A 52 -9.69 1.60 -6.84
CA VAL A 52 -10.58 0.43 -6.75
C VAL A 52 -11.95 0.84 -6.21
N TYR A 53 -11.99 1.64 -5.13
CA TYR A 53 -13.25 2.14 -4.57
C TYR A 53 -14.08 2.92 -5.59
N GLN A 54 -13.45 3.84 -6.33
CA GLN A 54 -14.13 4.64 -7.35
C GLN A 54 -14.61 3.79 -8.52
N THR A 55 -13.80 2.85 -9.00
CA THR A 55 -14.18 1.93 -10.08
C THR A 55 -15.38 1.07 -9.68
N VAL A 56 -15.42 0.60 -8.43
CA VAL A 56 -16.58 -0.13 -7.92
C VAL A 56 -17.82 0.78 -7.86
N GLU A 57 -17.71 1.99 -7.32
CA GLU A 57 -18.86 2.91 -7.30
C GLU A 57 -19.39 3.20 -8.72
N GLN A 58 -18.50 3.40 -9.68
CA GLN A 58 -18.86 3.60 -11.07
C GLN A 58 -19.58 2.38 -11.67
N TYR A 59 -19.04 1.18 -11.45
CA TYR A 59 -19.67 -0.06 -11.89
C TYR A 59 -21.07 -0.21 -11.30
N LEU A 60 -21.24 0.09 -10.01
CA LEU A 60 -22.56 0.03 -9.36
C LEU A 60 -23.52 1.06 -9.92
N TYR A 61 -23.04 2.25 -10.25
CA TYR A 61 -23.85 3.27 -10.88
C TYR A 61 -24.33 2.82 -12.28
N GLU A 62 -23.43 2.27 -13.09
CA GLU A 62 -23.76 1.71 -14.41
C GLU A 62 -24.76 0.55 -14.32
N ALA A 63 -24.58 -0.35 -13.35
CA ALA A 63 -25.51 -1.44 -13.09
C ALA A 63 -26.92 -0.94 -12.68
N VAL A 64 -27.06 0.19 -11.98
CA VAL A 64 -28.38 0.82 -11.75
C VAL A 64 -28.98 1.29 -13.06
N LEU A 65 -28.19 2.01 -13.86
CA LEU A 65 -28.67 2.60 -15.11
C LEU A 65 -29.17 1.52 -16.08
N GLU A 66 -28.52 0.37 -16.10
CA GLU A 66 -28.90 -0.78 -16.91
C GLU A 66 -29.99 -1.66 -16.28
N GLY A 67 -30.39 -1.39 -15.04
CA GLY A 67 -31.43 -2.13 -14.32
C GLY A 67 -31.00 -3.51 -13.81
N THR A 68 -29.70 -3.73 -13.59
CA THR A 68 -29.12 -5.06 -13.26
C THR A 68 -28.76 -5.23 -11.77
N ILE A 69 -29.01 -4.22 -10.93
CA ILE A 69 -28.47 -4.16 -9.56
C ILE A 69 -29.10 -5.12 -8.54
N ASP A 70 -30.25 -5.71 -8.86
CA ASP A 70 -30.92 -6.68 -7.96
C ASP A 70 -30.17 -8.03 -7.85
N ASN A 71 -29.14 -8.25 -8.67
CA ASN A 71 -28.34 -9.47 -8.61
C ASN A 71 -27.21 -9.34 -7.56
N ILE A 72 -27.08 -10.35 -6.70
CA ILE A 72 -25.92 -10.52 -5.79
C ILE A 72 -24.64 -10.91 -6.57
N VAL A 73 -24.83 -11.46 -7.78
CA VAL A 73 -23.81 -11.99 -8.69
C VAL A 73 -22.67 -11.01 -9.04
N PRO A 74 -22.90 -9.69 -9.28
CA PRO A 74 -21.82 -8.77 -9.65
C PRO A 74 -20.79 -8.60 -8.53
N TYR A 75 -21.23 -8.65 -7.27
CA TYR A 75 -20.34 -8.48 -6.12
C TYR A 75 -19.39 -9.67 -5.93
N GLU A 76 -19.91 -10.88 -6.08
CA GLU A 76 -19.09 -12.09 -6.01
C GLU A 76 -18.06 -12.12 -7.15
N ALA A 77 -18.45 -11.70 -8.36
CA ALA A 77 -17.54 -11.66 -9.50
C ALA A 77 -16.34 -10.71 -9.31
N MET A 78 -16.50 -9.61 -8.56
CA MET A 78 -15.41 -8.67 -8.24
C MET A 78 -14.48 -9.14 -7.12
N MET A 79 -14.98 -10.00 -6.22
CA MET A 79 -14.23 -10.44 -5.03
C MET A 79 -13.70 -11.87 -5.15
N ALA A 80 -14.18 -12.67 -6.10
CA ALA A 80 -13.78 -14.06 -6.27
C ALA A 80 -12.29 -14.20 -6.64
N TYR A 81 -11.83 -13.36 -7.58
CA TYR A 81 -10.50 -13.44 -8.16
C TYR A 81 -9.65 -12.21 -7.81
N PRO A 82 -8.30 -12.30 -7.87
CA PRO A 82 -7.43 -11.12 -7.84
C PRO A 82 -7.79 -10.12 -8.95
N LEU A 83 -7.49 -8.85 -8.76
CA LEU A 83 -7.78 -7.77 -9.71
C LEU A 83 -6.99 -7.90 -11.01
N GLY A 84 -5.81 -8.53 -10.98
CA GLY A 84 -5.03 -8.83 -12.18
C GLY A 84 -5.45 -10.11 -12.92
N ASP A 85 -6.51 -10.78 -12.51
CA ASP A 85 -7.07 -11.97 -13.18
C ASP A 85 -8.18 -11.54 -14.15
N GLU A 86 -8.12 -11.99 -15.41
CA GLU A 86 -9.11 -11.68 -16.45
C GLU A 86 -10.54 -12.10 -16.10
N ARG A 87 -10.70 -13.02 -15.15
CA ARG A 87 -12.01 -13.46 -14.66
C ARG A 87 -12.63 -12.48 -13.66
N ASN A 88 -11.86 -11.51 -13.16
CA ASN A 88 -12.37 -10.48 -12.27
C ASN A 88 -13.19 -9.46 -13.08
N GLY A 89 -14.40 -9.14 -12.61
CA GLY A 89 -15.27 -8.18 -13.29
C GLY A 89 -14.72 -6.76 -13.40
N LEU A 90 -13.64 -6.43 -12.68
CA LEU A 90 -12.97 -5.13 -12.71
C LEU A 90 -11.62 -5.15 -13.46
N TYR A 91 -11.24 -6.30 -14.04
CA TYR A 91 -9.92 -6.51 -14.64
C TYR A 91 -9.57 -5.43 -15.66
N ASP A 92 -10.43 -5.20 -16.65
CA ASP A 92 -10.15 -4.25 -17.73
C ASP A 92 -9.95 -2.81 -17.23
N SER A 93 -10.58 -2.45 -16.11
CA SER A 93 -10.50 -1.13 -15.52
C SER A 93 -9.30 -0.94 -14.60
N LEU A 94 -8.73 -2.03 -14.05
CA LEU A 94 -7.73 -1.96 -12.96
C LEU A 94 -6.39 -2.66 -13.27
N ARG A 95 -6.28 -3.42 -14.37
CA ARG A 95 -5.08 -4.23 -14.69
C ARG A 95 -3.77 -3.45 -14.78
N ASP A 96 -3.83 -2.17 -15.15
CA ASP A 96 -2.67 -1.28 -15.30
C ASP A 96 -2.46 -0.35 -14.09
N ILE A 97 -3.37 -0.41 -13.11
CA ILE A 97 -3.40 0.45 -11.92
C ILE A 97 -2.96 -0.35 -10.69
N CYS A 98 -3.45 -1.58 -10.55
CA CYS A 98 -3.22 -2.41 -9.38
C CYS A 98 -2.19 -3.53 -9.65
N PRO A 99 -1.43 -3.95 -8.62
CA PRO A 99 -0.63 -5.17 -8.68
C PRO A 99 -1.49 -6.39 -9.04
N LYS A 100 -0.90 -7.39 -9.68
CA LYS A 100 -1.66 -8.55 -10.20
C LYS A 100 -2.35 -9.35 -9.09
N GLU A 101 -1.68 -9.45 -7.94
CA GLU A 101 -2.13 -10.13 -6.75
C GLU A 101 -3.11 -9.32 -5.90
N ALA A 102 -3.34 -8.05 -6.23
CA ALA A 102 -4.22 -7.18 -5.48
C ALA A 102 -5.65 -7.73 -5.43
N LYS A 103 -6.36 -7.56 -4.32
CA LYS A 103 -7.68 -8.16 -4.13
C LYS A 103 -8.59 -7.31 -3.24
N ILE A 104 -9.88 -7.30 -3.57
CA ILE A 104 -10.94 -6.86 -2.66
C ILE A 104 -11.26 -8.02 -1.71
N ILE A 105 -10.93 -7.86 -0.43
CA ILE A 105 -11.16 -8.87 0.61
C ILE A 105 -12.61 -8.85 1.07
N SER A 106 -13.17 -7.66 1.25
CA SER A 106 -14.55 -7.49 1.66
C SER A 106 -15.10 -6.15 1.23
N MET A 107 -16.41 -6.09 1.09
CA MET A 107 -17.10 -4.88 0.72
C MET A 107 -18.49 -4.84 1.34
N SER A 108 -18.92 -3.66 1.75
CA SER A 108 -20.28 -3.35 2.16
C SER A 108 -20.83 -2.26 1.26
N VAL A 109 -21.99 -2.51 0.68
CA VAL A 109 -22.68 -1.58 -0.22
C VAL A 109 -24.04 -1.21 0.35
N ASN A 110 -24.46 0.03 0.11
CA ASN A 110 -25.84 0.41 0.32
C ASN A 110 -26.67 -0.14 -0.85
N ARG A 111 -27.70 -0.94 -0.57
CA ARG A 111 -28.56 -1.51 -1.62
C ARG A 111 -29.64 -0.55 -2.10
N LYS A 112 -29.91 0.52 -1.36
CA LYS A 112 -30.94 1.53 -1.70
C LYS A 112 -30.37 2.64 -2.58
N VAL A 113 -29.06 2.83 -2.56
CA VAL A 113 -28.33 3.87 -3.29
C VAL A 113 -27.04 3.21 -3.75
N PRO A 114 -26.64 3.25 -5.03
CA PRO A 114 -25.45 2.57 -5.55
C PRO A 114 -24.17 3.17 -4.99
N LYS A 115 -23.86 2.83 -3.74
CA LYS A 115 -22.81 3.45 -2.97
C LYS A 115 -22.09 2.41 -2.14
N VAL A 116 -20.76 2.49 -2.15
CA VAL A 116 -19.92 1.64 -1.32
C VAL A 116 -19.81 2.29 0.05
N ASN A 117 -20.18 1.57 1.11
CA ASN A 117 -20.01 2.05 2.48
C ASN A 117 -18.62 1.72 3.01
N VAL A 118 -18.14 0.50 2.73
CA VAL A 118 -16.85 -0.01 3.17
C VAL A 118 -16.23 -0.85 2.06
N LEU A 119 -14.95 -0.68 1.79
CA LEU A 119 -14.15 -1.55 0.94
C LEU A 119 -12.84 -1.88 1.65
N VAL A 120 -12.48 -3.16 1.69
CA VAL A 120 -11.21 -3.65 2.22
C VAL A 120 -10.40 -4.21 1.06
N TYR A 121 -9.28 -3.54 0.77
CA TYR A 121 -8.34 -3.84 -0.29
C TYR A 121 -7.08 -4.47 0.30
N SER A 122 -6.44 -5.37 -0.42
CA SER A 122 -5.10 -5.87 -0.07
C SER A 122 -4.20 -5.96 -1.28
N ALA A 123 -2.97 -5.47 -1.12
CA ALA A 123 -1.89 -5.56 -2.08
C ALA A 123 -0.54 -5.37 -1.39
N GLY A 124 0.52 -6.01 -1.89
CA GLY A 124 1.90 -5.72 -1.45
C GLY A 124 2.18 -5.91 0.05
N GLY A 125 1.42 -6.76 0.75
CA GLY A 125 1.53 -6.92 2.21
C GLY A 125 0.86 -5.80 3.01
N TYR A 126 -0.05 -5.06 2.39
CA TYR A 126 -0.91 -4.08 3.05
C TYR A 126 -2.37 -4.49 2.95
N VAL A 127 -3.15 -4.11 3.95
CA VAL A 127 -4.60 -4.17 3.99
C VAL A 127 -5.11 -2.76 4.26
N ILE A 128 -5.92 -2.24 3.36
CA ILE A 128 -6.39 -0.85 3.36
C ILE A 128 -7.90 -0.86 3.39
N LYS A 129 -8.46 -0.08 4.32
CA LYS A 129 -9.89 0.05 4.50
C LYS A 129 -10.34 1.45 4.10
N ILE A 130 -11.19 1.50 3.09
CA ILE A 130 -11.89 2.71 2.65
C ILE A 130 -13.30 2.68 3.25
N ARG A 131 -13.70 3.75 3.94
CA ARG A 131 -15.08 3.95 4.39
C ARG A 131 -15.64 5.24 3.81
N ASN A 132 -16.77 5.13 3.11
CA ASN A 132 -17.45 6.26 2.47
C ASN A 132 -16.49 7.16 1.65
N GLY A 133 -15.59 6.54 0.88
CA GLY A 133 -14.62 7.22 0.02
C GLY A 133 -13.42 7.84 0.73
N ARG A 134 -13.19 7.50 2.01
CA ARG A 134 -12.02 7.96 2.77
C ARG A 134 -11.26 6.78 3.34
N THR A 135 -9.94 6.85 3.32
CA THR A 135 -9.08 5.90 4.02
C THR A 135 -9.34 6.00 5.52
N GLU A 136 -9.78 4.90 6.12
CA GLU A 136 -10.03 4.77 7.55
C GLU A 136 -8.84 4.10 8.23
N GLU A 137 -8.21 3.13 7.57
CA GLU A 137 -7.18 2.27 8.16
C GLU A 137 -6.22 1.74 7.09
N ILE A 138 -4.92 1.73 7.41
CA ILE A 138 -3.87 1.08 6.62
C ILE A 138 -3.09 0.19 7.58
N VAL A 139 -3.11 -1.12 7.33
CA VAL A 139 -2.42 -2.13 8.16
C VAL A 139 -1.41 -2.86 7.30
N LYS A 140 -0.17 -2.97 7.79
CA LYS A 140 0.83 -3.84 7.18
C LYS A 140 0.67 -5.27 7.72
N THR A 141 0.55 -6.23 6.82
CA THR A 141 0.51 -7.66 7.12
C THR A 141 1.91 -8.24 6.96
N GLU A 142 2.42 -8.89 8.01
CA GLU A 142 3.77 -9.48 8.08
C GLU A 142 4.00 -10.66 7.13
#